data_AF-A0AA50E386-F1
#
_entry.id   AF-A0AA50E386-F1
#
_cell.length_a   1.000
_cell.length_b   1.000
_cell.length_c   1.000
_cell.angle_alpha   90.00
_cell.angle_beta   90.00
_cell.angle_gamma   90.00
#
_symmetry.space_group_name_H-M   'P 1'
#
loop_
_entity.id
_entity.type
_entity.pdbx_description
1 polymer ?
#
loop_
_entity_poly.entity_id
_entity_poly.type
_entity_poly.pdbx_seq_one_letter_code
_entity_poly.pdbx_strand_id
1 'polypeptide(L)'
;MATGSGKTTVMGMLAVWSILNKVINRSDTRFSDVVLIVCPNVTIKSRLQELQPANGEASLYRTRDLVPPHYMDKLRQGKVLVTNWHIFERRSPSTGEVTPPKWSRLE
;
A
#
# COMPACT_ATOMS: atom_id res chain seq x y z
N MET A 1 3.40 9.44 -18.80
CA MET A 1 4.38 8.34 -18.93
C MET A 1 3.75 7.14 -19.64
N ALA A 2 4.26 6.78 -20.83
CA ALA A 2 3.74 5.66 -21.63
C ALA A 2 3.84 4.31 -20.90
N THR A 3 3.07 3.31 -21.32
CA THR A 3 3.25 1.91 -20.87
C THR A 3 4.67 1.45 -21.20
N GLY A 4 5.29 0.65 -20.33
CA GLY A 4 6.68 0.21 -20.49
C GLY A 4 7.76 1.22 -20.05
N SER A 5 7.43 2.50 -19.84
CA SER A 5 8.42 3.54 -19.49
C SER A 5 8.90 3.53 -18.02
N GLY A 6 8.76 2.41 -17.30
CA GLY A 6 9.29 2.28 -15.93
C GLY A 6 8.52 3.00 -14.81
N LYS A 7 7.22 3.29 -14.98
CA LYS A 7 6.40 3.96 -13.94
C LYS A 7 6.55 3.33 -12.55
N THR A 8 6.47 2.00 -12.46
CA THR A 8 6.60 1.28 -11.19
C THR A 8 7.98 1.45 -10.56
N THR A 9 9.02 1.55 -11.38
CA THR A 9 10.38 1.82 -10.91
C THR A 9 10.48 3.19 -10.26
N VAL A 10 9.89 4.22 -10.89
CA VAL A 10 9.82 5.57 -10.31
C VAL A 10 9.02 5.58 -9.00
N MET A 11 7.91 4.82 -8.93
CA MET A 11 7.16 4.66 -7.67
C MET A 11 8.04 4.04 -6.56
N GLY A 12 8.83 3.01 -6.90
CA GLY A 12 9.80 2.42 -5.98
C GLY A 12 10.84 3.42 -5.51
N MET A 13 11.42 4.21 -6.43
CA MET A 13 12.39 5.25 -6.09
C MET A 13 11.82 6.31 -5.13
N LEU A 14 10.58 6.75 -5.36
CA LEU A 14 9.90 7.69 -4.47
C LEU A 14 9.63 7.09 -3.09
N ALA A 15 9.21 5.82 -3.03
CA ALA A 15 9.00 5.12 -1.77
C ALA A 15 10.30 4.99 -0.97
N VAL A 16 11.40 4.59 -1.64
CA VAL A 16 12.75 4.53 -1.04
C VAL A 16 13.16 5.88 -0.48
N TRP A 17 13.04 6.93 -1.29
CA TRP A 17 13.43 8.28 -0.90
C TRP A 17 12.66 8.75 0.33
N SER A 18 11.32 8.61 0.34
CA SER A 18 10.51 9.02 1.49
C SER A 18 10.83 8.19 2.74
N ILE A 19 10.84 6.87 2.63
CA ILE A 19 11.02 5.96 3.77
C ILE A 19 12.40 6.13 4.39
N LEU A 20 13.48 6.10 3.59
CA LEU A 20 14.83 6.19 4.14
C LEU A 20 15.10 7.54 4.80
N ASN A 21 14.66 8.64 4.21
CA ASN A 21 14.81 9.95 4.84
C ASN A 21 14.04 10.03 6.17
N LYS A 22 12.81 9.49 6.22
CA LYS A 22 12.03 9.46 7.47
C LYS A 22 12.65 8.56 8.53
N VAL A 23 13.15 7.38 8.15
CA VAL A 23 13.77 6.42 9.07
C VAL A 23 15.09 6.95 9.63
N ILE A 24 15.90 7.63 8.81
CA ILE A 24 17.17 8.22 9.24
C ILE A 24 16.93 9.43 10.15
N ASN A 25 15.94 10.28 9.83
CA ASN A 25 15.58 11.43 10.64
C ASN A 25 14.08 11.45 10.97
N ARG A 26 13.70 10.80 12.07
CA ARG A 26 12.28 10.64 12.45
C ARG A 26 11.57 11.95 12.78
N SER A 27 12.29 13.01 13.17
CA SER A 27 11.70 14.32 13.47
C SER A 27 11.37 15.15 12.21
N ASP A 28 11.91 14.79 11.04
CA ASP A 28 11.63 15.50 9.81
C ASP A 28 10.19 15.24 9.35
N THR A 29 9.36 16.28 9.34
CA THR A 29 7.93 16.20 8.99
C THR A 29 7.68 16.15 7.48
N ARG A 30 8.70 16.40 6.65
CA ARG A 30 8.57 16.40 5.18
C ARG A 30 8.45 14.99 4.59
N PHE A 31 8.86 13.97 5.34
CA PHE A 31 8.94 12.59 4.87
C PHE A 31 8.02 11.66 5.66
N SER A 32 7.59 10.59 4.99
CA SER A 32 6.76 9.52 5.57
C SER A 32 7.47 8.17 5.45
N ASP A 33 7.37 7.34 6.49
CA ASP A 33 7.77 5.94 6.46
C ASP A 33 6.59 5.03 6.05
N VAL A 34 5.45 5.60 5.68
CA VAL A 34 4.27 4.89 5.15
C VAL A 34 3.90 5.42 3.76
N VAL A 35 3.76 4.51 2.80
CA VAL A 35 3.36 4.80 1.42
C VAL A 35 2.10 4.00 1.08
N LEU A 36 1.06 4.68 0.60
CA LEU A 36 -0.19 4.06 0.12
C LEU A 36 -0.24 4.11 -1.41
N ILE A 37 -0.45 2.96 -2.03
CA ILE A 37 -0.60 2.78 -3.46
C ILE A 37 -2.00 2.25 -3.74
N VAL A 38 -2.81 3.07 -4.40
CA VAL A 38 -4.18 2.72 -4.78
C VAL A 38 -4.20 2.31 -6.25
N CYS A 39 -4.83 1.18 -6.56
CA CYS A 39 -4.87 0.64 -7.92
C CYS A 39 -6.31 0.27 -8.34
N PRO A 40 -6.59 0.27 -9.66
CA PRO A 40 -7.96 0.13 -10.15
C PRO A 40 -8.52 -1.29 -10.01
N ASN A 41 -7.69 -2.32 -10.23
CA ASN A 41 -8.14 -3.72 -10.31
C ASN A 41 -7.25 -4.65 -9.48
N VAL A 42 -7.79 -5.79 -9.05
CA VAL A 42 -7.06 -6.81 -8.27
C VAL A 42 -5.83 -7.35 -9.01
N THR A 43 -5.88 -7.47 -10.34
CA THR A 43 -4.72 -7.88 -11.14
C THR A 43 -3.56 -6.88 -11.02
N ILE A 44 -3.85 -5.57 -11.03
CA ILE A 44 -2.83 -4.53 -10.84
C ILE A 44 -2.27 -4.59 -9.43
N LYS A 45 -3.15 -4.77 -8.43
CA LYS A 45 -2.76 -4.93 -7.01
C LYS A 45 -1.76 -6.06 -6.83
N SER A 46 -2.01 -7.22 -7.44
CA SER A 46 -1.13 -8.38 -7.36
C SER A 46 0.23 -8.11 -8.01
N ARG A 47 0.26 -7.43 -9.17
CA ARG A 47 1.52 -7.04 -9.81
C ARG A 47 2.33 -6.06 -8.97
N LEU A 48 1.67 -5.07 -8.38
CA LEU A 48 2.32 -4.05 -7.55
C LEU A 48 2.82 -4.58 -6.19
N GLN A 49 2.56 -5.85 -5.83
CA GLN A 49 3.17 -6.47 -4.64
C GLN A 49 4.71 -6.50 -4.70
N GLU A 50 5.31 -6.38 -5.89
CA GLU A 50 6.76 -6.22 -6.03
C GLU A 50 7.29 -4.97 -5.29
N LEU A 51 6.46 -3.96 -5.03
CA LEU A 51 6.84 -2.77 -4.26
C LEU A 51 6.88 -3.01 -2.74
N GLN A 52 6.64 -4.22 -2.24
CA GLN A 52 6.68 -4.49 -0.81
C GLN A 52 8.12 -4.78 -0.32
N PRO A 53 8.71 -3.94 0.57
CA PRO A 53 10.09 -4.14 1.04
C PRO A 53 10.30 -5.46 1.79
N ALA A 54 9.23 -5.97 2.42
CA ALA A 54 9.22 -7.24 3.14
C ALA A 54 9.41 -8.46 2.23
N ASN A 55 9.24 -8.33 0.90
CA ASN A 55 9.40 -9.44 -0.04
C ASN A 55 10.87 -9.79 -0.35
N GLY A 56 11.84 -9.12 0.30
CA GLY A 56 13.26 -9.47 0.18
C GLY A 56 13.76 -9.42 -1.26
N GLU A 57 14.42 -10.48 -1.72
CA GLU A 57 14.97 -10.58 -3.08
C GLU A 57 13.90 -10.53 -4.18
N ALA A 58 12.66 -10.86 -3.88
CA ALA A 58 11.55 -10.75 -4.82
C ALA A 58 11.00 -9.31 -4.94
N SER A 59 11.42 -8.39 -4.07
CA SER A 59 11.01 -6.99 -4.15
C SER A 59 11.68 -6.28 -5.33
N LEU A 60 10.97 -5.31 -5.91
CA LEU A 60 11.47 -4.41 -6.95
C LEU A 60 12.77 -3.71 -6.52
N TYR A 61 12.92 -3.42 -5.23
CA TYR A 61 14.12 -2.77 -4.69
C TYR A 61 15.39 -3.59 -4.90
N ARG A 62 15.26 -4.93 -4.89
CA ARG A 62 16.36 -5.87 -5.15
C ARG A 62 16.50 -6.20 -6.62
N THR A 63 15.39 -6.53 -7.29
CA THR A 63 15.42 -6.93 -8.71
C THR A 63 15.84 -5.81 -9.66
N ARG A 64 15.72 -4.55 -9.23
CA ARG A 64 16.15 -3.36 -9.98
C ARG A 64 17.32 -2.61 -9.34
N ASP A 65 17.95 -3.19 -8.31
CA ASP A 65 19.09 -2.61 -7.59
C ASP A 65 18.88 -1.13 -7.20
N LEU A 66 17.69 -0.81 -6.67
CA LEU A 66 17.31 0.57 -6.32
C LEU A 66 17.92 1.03 -4.99
N VAL A 67 18.34 0.09 -4.15
CA VAL A 67 18.80 0.33 -2.79
C VAL A 67 19.99 -0.56 -2.49
N PRO A 68 21.13 0.00 -2.03
CA PRO A 68 22.25 -0.79 -1.59
C PRO A 68 21.84 -1.82 -0.50
N PRO A 69 22.41 -3.04 -0.48
CA PRO A 69 21.97 -4.10 0.43
C PRO A 69 21.90 -3.70 1.90
N HIS A 70 22.85 -2.90 2.39
CA HIS A 70 22.91 -2.45 3.79
C HIS A 70 21.81 -1.44 4.18
N TYR A 71 21.13 -0.82 3.21
CA TYR A 71 19.97 0.04 3.46
C TYR A 71 18.64 -0.71 3.43
N MET A 72 18.61 -1.98 3.01
CA MET A 72 17.37 -2.77 2.96
C MET A 72 16.73 -2.93 4.33
N ASP A 73 17.53 -3.11 5.38
CA ASP A 73 17.00 -3.22 6.75
C ASP A 73 16.37 -1.92 7.23
N LYS A 74 16.88 -0.77 6.79
CA LYS A 74 16.24 0.53 7.05
C LYS A 74 14.97 0.69 6.23
N LEU A 75 14.98 0.30 4.96
CA LEU A 75 13.80 0.37 4.08
C LEU A 75 12.65 -0.49 4.62
N ARG A 76 12.93 -1.67 5.15
CA ARG A 76 11.94 -2.58 5.76
C ARG A 76 11.29 -2.03 7.04
N GLN A 77 11.85 -0.99 7.65
CA GLN A 77 11.19 -0.30 8.77
C GLN A 77 9.98 0.53 8.30
N GLY A 78 9.94 0.93 7.02
CA GLY A 78 8.78 1.56 6.41
C GLY A 78 7.74 0.55 5.94
N LYS A 79 6.55 1.07 5.60
CA LYS A 79 5.40 0.29 5.15
C LYS A 79 4.95 0.74 3.77
N VAL A 80 4.80 -0.21 2.85
CA VAL A 80 4.15 0.01 1.56
C VAL A 80 2.83 -0.74 1.55
N LEU A 81 1.73 -0.02 1.39
CA LEU A 81 0.37 -0.55 1.36
C LEU A 81 -0.15 -0.49 -0.06
N VAL A 82 -0.40 -1.65 -0.66
CA VAL A 82 -1.00 -1.73 -1.99
C VAL A 82 -2.45 -2.16 -1.86
N THR A 83 -3.39 -1.29 -2.22
CA THR A 83 -4.83 -1.55 -2.09
C THR A 83 -5.58 -1.26 -3.38
N ASN A 84 -6.75 -1.89 -3.51
CA ASN A 84 -7.70 -1.58 -4.56
C ASN A 84 -8.60 -0.42 -4.12
N TRP A 85 -8.99 0.47 -5.03
CA TRP A 85 -9.80 1.65 -4.70
C TRP A 85 -11.18 1.33 -4.11
N HIS A 86 -11.78 0.17 -4.42
CA HIS A 86 -13.09 -0.23 -3.91
C HIS A 86 -13.14 -0.27 -2.37
N ILE A 87 -11.99 -0.38 -1.67
CA ILE A 87 -11.99 -0.33 -0.20
C ILE A 87 -12.45 1.02 0.36
N PHE A 88 -12.39 2.08 -0.45
CA PHE A 88 -12.79 3.44 -0.08
C PHE A 88 -14.22 3.76 -0.47
N GLU A 89 -14.94 2.83 -1.09
CA GLU A 89 -16.37 3.04 -1.38
C GLU A 89 -17.14 3.26 -0.08
N ARG A 90 -17.98 4.30 -0.10
CA ARG A 90 -18.84 4.63 1.04
C ARG A 90 -19.75 3.44 1.30
N ARG A 91 -19.53 2.76 2.42
CA ARG A 91 -20.47 1.74 2.89
C ARG A 91 -21.70 2.45 3.42
N SER A 92 -22.86 2.14 2.86
CA SER A 92 -24.12 2.42 3.56
C SER A 92 -24.08 1.66 4.87
N PRO A 93 -24.49 2.27 6.00
CA PRO A 93 -24.73 1.49 7.20
C PRO A 93 -25.66 0.35 6.80
N SER A 94 -25.30 -0.88 7.14
CA SER A 94 -26.20 -2.01 6.96
C SER A 94 -27.49 -1.63 7.66
N THR A 95 -28.56 -1.39 6.90
CA THR A 95 -29.91 -1.52 7.41
C THR A 95 -30.00 -2.98 7.85
N GLY A 96 -29.56 -3.25 9.09
CA GLY A 96 -29.79 -4.53 9.70
C GLY A 96 -31.28 -4.77 9.55
N GLU A 97 -31.64 -5.94 9.03
CA GLU A 97 -33.00 -6.43 9.18
C GLU A 97 -33.32 -6.29 10.67
N VAL A 98 -34.13 -5.29 11.01
CA VAL A 98 -34.78 -5.23 12.30
C VAL A 98 -35.80 -6.34 12.19
N THR A 99 -35.40 -7.56 12.56
CA THR A 99 -36.35 -8.65 12.76
C THR A 99 -37.34 -8.13 13.79
N PRO A 100 -38.61 -7.87 13.42
CA PRO A 100 -39.55 -7.32 14.36
C PRO A 100 -39.71 -8.33 15.51
N PRO A 101 -39.84 -7.86 16.76
CA PRO A 101 -40.03 -8.76 17.89
C PRO A 101 -41.25 -9.66 17.63
N LYS A 102 -41.13 -10.93 18.04
CA LYS A 102 -42.06 -12.03 17.75
C LYS A 102 -43.55 -11.77 18.07
N TRP A 103 -43.85 -10.69 18.78
CA TRP A 103 -45.19 -10.27 19.20
C TRP A 103 -45.98 -9.54 18.10
N SER A 104 -45.36 -9.12 16.99
CA SER A 104 -46.05 -8.45 15.87
C SER A 104 -46.82 -9.39 14.93
N ARG A 105 -47.16 -10.61 15.38
CA ARG A 105 -47.85 -11.66 14.58
C ARG A 105 -49.07 -12.25 15.32
N LEU A 106 -49.69 -11.47 16.19
CA LEU A 106 -50.89 -11.87 16.95
C LEU A 106 -52.10 -10.95 16.72
N GLU A 107 -52.15 -10.26 15.58
CA GLU A 107 -53.38 -9.64 15.06
C GLU A 107 -53.80 -10.31 13.76
#